data_AF-A0A662GBM8-F1
#
_entry.id   AF-A0A662GBM8-F1
#
_cell.length_a   1.000
_cell.length_b   1.000
_cell.length_c   1.000
_cell.angle_alpha   90.00
_cell.angle_beta   90.00
_cell.angle_gamma   90.00
#
_symmetry.space_group_name_H-M   'P 1'
#
loop_
_entity.id
_entity.type
_entity.pdbx_description
1 polymer ?
#
loop_
_entity_poly.entity_id
_entity_poly.type
_entity_poly.pdbx_seq_one_letter_code
_entity_poly.pdbx_strand_id
1 'polypeptide(L)' 'FSCPAIIRENNLVKIDENLCTGCGVCVQICPFNAIKR' A
#
# COMPACT_ATOMS: atom_id res chain seq x y z
N PHE A 1 9.59 -5.23 1.00
CA PHE A 1 9.19 -4.39 2.14
C PHE A 1 9.45 -2.88 1.96
N SER A 2 9.93 -2.41 0.81
CA SER A 2 10.49 -1.06 0.70
C SER A 2 9.56 0.00 0.09
N CYS A 3 8.25 -0.21 0.07
CA CYS A 3 7.34 0.78 -0.53
C CYS A 3 7.16 1.95 0.46
N PRO A 4 7.75 3.13 0.20
CA PRO A 4 7.68 4.26 1.14
C PRO A 4 6.26 4.81 1.26
N ALA A 5 5.40 4.51 0.29
CA ALA A 5 4.01 4.93 0.25
C ALA A 5 3.07 4.17 1.21
N ILE A 6 3.50 3.07 1.84
CA ILE A 6 2.61 2.29 2.72
C ILE A 6 2.66 2.86 4.14
N ILE A 7 1.59 3.56 4.53
CA ILE A 7 1.45 4.18 5.86
C ILE A 7 0.48 3.34 6.71
N ARG A 8 0.79 3.13 7.98
CA ARG A 8 -0.08 2.43 8.94
C ARG A 8 -0.60 3.41 9.99
N GLU A 9 -1.91 3.48 10.17
CA GLU A 9 -2.56 4.38 11.11
C GLU A 9 -3.73 3.66 11.81
N ASN A 10 -3.65 3.47 13.14
CA ASN A 10 -4.76 2.98 13.98
C ASN A 10 -5.54 1.78 13.41
N ASN A 11 -4.83 0.74 12.95
CA ASN A 11 -5.33 -0.49 12.28
C ASN A 11 -5.74 -0.37 10.81
N LEU A 12 -5.60 0.79 10.19
CA LEU A 12 -5.76 0.97 8.76
C LEU A 12 -4.40 1.09 8.08
N VAL A 13 -4.26 0.43 6.94
CA VAL A 13 -3.11 0.62 6.04
C VAL A 13 -3.58 1.50 4.89
N LYS A 14 -2.92 2.64 4.71
CA LYS A 14 -3.19 3.61 3.66
C LYS A 14 -2.01 3.66 2.70
N ILE A 15 -2.30 3.99 1.44
CA ILE A 15 -1.28 4.30 0.44
C ILE A 15 -1.19 5.81 0.32
N ASP A 16 -0.01 6.37 0.53
CA ASP A 16 0.27 7.77 0.21
C ASP A 16 0.44 7.92 -1.30
N GLU A 17 -0.52 8.58 -1.94
CA GLU A 17 -0.51 8.77 -3.39
C GLU A 17 0.64 9.65 -3.87
N ASN A 18 1.19 10.53 -3.02
CA ASN A 18 2.33 11.38 -3.39
C ASN A 18 3.63 10.59 -3.49
N LEU A 19 3.75 9.53 -2.69
CA LEU A 19 4.90 8.62 -2.68
C LEU A 19 4.66 7.38 -3.54
N CYS A 20 3.42 7.16 -3.99
CA CYS A 20 3.04 6.01 -4.78
C CYS A 20 3.59 6.14 -6.20
N THR A 21 4.45 5.20 -6.58
CA THR A 21 5.04 5.14 -7.93
C THR A 21 4.27 4.21 -8.87
N GLY A 22 3.12 3.67 -8.44
CA GLY A 22 2.34 2.73 -9.24
C GLY A 22 2.97 1.33 -9.41
N CYS A 23 3.97 0.99 -8.60
CA CYS A 23 4.69 -0.29 -8.72
C CYS A 23 3.83 -1.55 -8.48
N GLY A 24 2.64 -1.41 -7.87
CA GLY A 24 1.70 -2.52 -7.65
C GLY A 24 2.09 -3.49 -6.53
N VAL A 25 3.19 -3.24 -5.81
CA VAL A 25 3.66 -4.10 -4.71
C VAL A 25 2.63 -4.19 -3.58
N CYS A 26 1.90 -3.10 -3.31
CA CYS A 26 0.86 -3.06 -2.29
C CYS A 26 -0.25 -4.10 -2.55
N VAL A 27 -0.61 -4.32 -3.81
CA VAL A 27 -1.61 -5.33 -4.21
C VAL A 27 -1.06 -6.75 -3.99
N GLN A 28 0.20 -6.99 -4.36
CA GLN A 28 0.82 -8.32 -4.23
C GLN A 28 1.05 -8.75 -2.78
N ILE A 29 1.41 -7.81 -1.89
CA ILE A 29 1.69 -8.12 -0.49
C ILE A 29 0.46 -8.08 0.40
N CYS A 30 -0.68 -7.55 -0.07
CA CYS A 30 -1.86 -7.40 0.76
C CYS A 30 -2.50 -8.78 1.00
N PRO A 31 -2.43 -9.33 2.23
CA PRO A 31 -2.96 -10.66 2.50
C PRO A 31 -4.48 -10.70 2.43
N PHE A 32 -5.13 -9.54 2.61
CA PHE A 32 -6.58 -9.38 2.52
C PHE A 32 -7.04 -9.04 1.10
N ASN A 33 -6.10 -8.88 0.15
CA ASN A 33 -6.40 -8.47 -1.22
C ASN A 33 -7.32 -7.22 -1.28
N ALA A 34 -7.19 -6.34 -0.29
CA ALA A 34 -8.09 -5.21 -0.04
C ALA A 34 -7.88 -4.05 -1.03
N ILE A 35 -6.78 -4.07 -1.79
CA ILE A 35 -6.39 -3.03 -2.72
C ILE A 35 -6.67 -3.52 -4.14
N LYS A 36 -7.40 -2.73 -4.92
CA LYS A 36 -7.66 -2.97 -6.36
C LYS A 36 -6.97 -1.88 -7.20
N ARG A 37 -6.58 -2.25 -8.43
CA ARG A 37 -5.97 -1.36 -9.42
C ARG A 37 -6.96 -0.34 -9.95
#